data_AF-A0A950A9I9-F1
#
_entry.id   AF-A0A950A9I9-F1
#
_cell.length_a   1.000
_cell.length_b   1.000
_cell.length_c   1.000
_cell.angle_alpha   90.00
_cell.angle_beta   90.00
_cell.angle_gamma   90.00
#
_symmetry.space_group_name_H-M   'P 1'
#
loop_
_entity.id
_entity.type
_entity.pdbx_description
1 polymer ?
#
loop_
_entity_poly.entity_id
_entity_poly.type
_entity_poly.pdbx_seq_one_letter_code
_entity_poly.pdbx_strand_id
1 'polypeptide(L)'
;SVSAPIWAGYITLLNDGFHYLGFKDLGYFNSILYSVGSPFFGYGYAANELFDIIEGTNGLPAALSFGNPGFSAGGGYDNCTGNGSLWGANFFPQLAGAYVSPGTGPGGVNNVNVVAKATSAVATWQAVAGATGYIVQLADLSAPFYYPPGSVYLTKNTTLKLTGLIPGTSEYSLIVWAISPTSFAEGAWSFSTSTP
;
A
#
# COMPACT_ATOMS: atom_id res chain seq x y z
N SER A 1 3.14 -14.42 -21.06
CA SER A 1 4.55 -14.14 -20.71
C SER A 1 4.82 -12.68 -20.32
N VAL A 2 3.97 -11.70 -20.72
CA VAL A 2 4.19 -10.26 -20.44
C VAL A 2 3.99 -9.88 -18.97
N SER A 3 3.10 -10.56 -18.24
CA SER A 3 2.80 -10.23 -16.84
C SER A 3 3.97 -10.51 -15.88
N ALA A 4 4.74 -11.58 -16.11
CA ALA A 4 5.85 -11.96 -15.24
C ALA A 4 6.94 -10.88 -15.11
N PRO A 5 7.48 -10.28 -16.19
CA PRO A 5 8.47 -9.21 -16.06
C PRO A 5 7.88 -7.92 -15.47
N ILE A 6 6.58 -7.64 -15.65
CA ILE A 6 5.91 -6.50 -15.00
C ILE A 6 5.91 -6.69 -13.48
N TRP A 7 5.50 -7.87 -13.00
CA TRP A 7 5.57 -8.21 -11.59
C TRP A 7 7.00 -8.17 -11.06
N ALA A 8 7.98 -8.73 -11.79
CA ALA A 8 9.38 -8.70 -11.36
C ALA A 8 9.93 -7.27 -11.20
N GLY A 9 9.60 -6.37 -12.14
CA GLY A 9 9.96 -4.95 -12.04
C GLY A 9 9.31 -4.29 -10.82
N TYR A 10 8.04 -4.57 -10.56
CA TYR A 10 7.35 -4.05 -9.38
C TYR A 10 7.95 -4.57 -8.07
N ILE A 11 8.21 -5.88 -7.95
CA ILE A 11 8.87 -6.46 -6.77
C ILE A 11 10.26 -5.84 -6.55
N THR A 12 10.98 -5.49 -7.62
CA THR A 12 12.28 -4.80 -7.51
C THR A 12 12.12 -3.43 -6.85
N LEU A 13 11.07 -2.67 -7.19
CA LEU A 13 10.78 -1.39 -6.54
C LEU A 13 10.37 -1.56 -5.07
N LEU A 14 9.61 -2.61 -4.75
CA LEU A 14 9.29 -2.93 -3.36
C LEU A 14 10.54 -3.27 -2.56
N ASN A 15 11.45 -4.08 -3.10
CA ASN A 15 12.71 -4.42 -2.42
C ASN A 15 13.60 -3.18 -2.20
N ASP A 16 13.65 -2.25 -3.15
CA ASP A 16 14.37 -0.98 -2.97
C ASP A 16 13.80 -0.18 -1.79
N GLY A 17 12.47 -0.07 -1.70
CA GLY A 17 11.81 0.56 -0.55
C GLY A 17 12.05 -0.19 0.77
N PHE A 18 12.08 -1.53 0.75
CA PHE A 18 12.40 -2.36 1.91
C PHE A 18 13.82 -2.08 2.41
N HIS A 19 14.80 -2.07 1.50
CA HIS A 19 16.19 -1.75 1.81
C HIS A 19 16.35 -0.31 2.30
N TYR A 20 15.61 0.64 1.73
CA TYR A 20 15.60 2.02 2.19
C TYR A 20 15.22 2.12 3.68
N LEU A 21 14.22 1.34 4.10
CA LEU A 21 13.74 1.26 5.48
C LEU A 21 14.55 0.31 6.38
N GLY A 22 15.55 -0.41 5.84
CA GLY A 22 16.41 -1.31 6.60
C GLY A 22 15.87 -2.74 6.75
N PHE A 23 14.84 -3.12 5.99
CA PHE A 23 14.44 -4.51 5.83
C PHE A 23 15.39 -5.26 4.88
N LYS A 24 15.23 -6.59 4.78
CA LYS A 24 15.87 -7.38 3.72
C LYS A 24 14.89 -7.57 2.57
N ASP A 25 15.35 -8.15 1.47
CA ASP A 25 14.50 -8.57 0.36
C ASP A 25 13.27 -9.37 0.83
N LEU A 26 12.16 -9.19 0.13
CA LEU A 26 10.92 -9.97 0.31
C LEU A 26 11.14 -11.48 0.16
N GLY A 27 12.10 -11.88 -0.68
CA GLY A 27 12.44 -13.28 -0.92
C GLY A 27 11.27 -14.07 -1.51
N TYR A 28 10.91 -15.19 -0.87
CA TYR A 28 9.77 -16.01 -1.30
C TYR A 28 8.45 -15.29 -1.03
N PHE A 29 7.92 -14.66 -2.08
CA PHE A 29 6.83 -13.69 -1.99
C PHE A 29 5.46 -14.28 -1.66
N ASN A 30 5.19 -15.54 -2.03
CA ASN A 30 3.84 -16.10 -1.89
C ASN A 30 3.35 -16.09 -0.43
N SER A 31 4.19 -16.45 0.53
CA SER A 31 3.77 -16.51 1.94
C SER A 31 3.29 -15.15 2.46
N ILE A 32 4.01 -14.07 2.14
CA ILE A 32 3.63 -12.72 2.57
C ILE A 32 2.46 -12.17 1.75
N LEU A 33 2.37 -12.48 0.46
CA LEU A 33 1.25 -12.10 -0.41
C LEU A 33 -0.10 -12.62 0.12
N TYR A 34 -0.13 -13.84 0.66
CA TYR A 34 -1.35 -14.43 1.22
C TYR A 34 -1.58 -14.09 2.70
N SER A 35 -0.62 -13.47 3.39
CA SER A 35 -0.79 -13.05 4.80
C SER A 35 -1.31 -11.63 4.96
N VAL A 36 -1.35 -10.83 3.87
CA VAL A 36 -1.75 -9.43 3.88
C VAL A 36 -3.21 -9.18 3.45
N GLY A 37 -4.01 -10.22 3.20
CA GLY A 37 -5.46 -10.06 2.99
C GLY A 37 -6.18 -9.59 4.26
N SER A 38 -7.33 -8.90 4.11
CA SER A 38 -8.13 -8.38 5.25
C SER A 38 -8.29 -9.41 6.39
N PRO A 39 -7.95 -9.05 7.66
CA PRO A 39 -8.12 -9.94 8.81
C PRO A 39 -9.59 -10.27 9.11
N PHE A 40 -10.56 -9.55 8.51
CA PHE A 40 -11.98 -9.81 8.75
C PHE A 40 -12.52 -11.06 8.02
N PHE A 41 -11.78 -11.63 7.06
CA PHE A 41 -12.33 -12.72 6.22
C PHE A 41 -11.42 -13.95 5.97
N GLY A 42 -10.18 -13.99 6.48
CA GLY A 42 -9.36 -15.22 6.52
C GLY A 42 -8.53 -15.53 5.28
N TYR A 43 -7.89 -16.71 5.27
CA TYR A 43 -7.01 -17.21 4.20
C TYR A 43 -7.76 -17.27 2.85
N GLY A 44 -7.19 -16.70 1.78
CA GLY A 44 -7.76 -16.77 0.42
C GLY A 44 -8.50 -15.52 -0.07
N TYR A 45 -8.37 -14.38 0.61
CA TYR A 45 -8.81 -13.09 0.07
C TYR A 45 -7.66 -12.33 -0.57
N ALA A 46 -7.97 -11.52 -1.59
CA ALA A 46 -7.01 -10.62 -2.20
C ALA A 46 -6.40 -9.69 -1.15
N ALA A 47 -5.14 -9.31 -1.33
CA ALA A 47 -4.59 -8.21 -0.57
C ALA A 47 -5.46 -6.97 -0.83
N ASN A 48 -5.90 -6.28 0.23
CA ASN A 48 -6.82 -5.13 0.11
C ASN A 48 -6.30 -4.01 -0.81
N GLU A 49 -5.00 -4.00 -1.10
CA GLU A 49 -4.32 -3.02 -1.93
C GLU A 49 -3.76 -3.65 -3.22
N LEU A 50 -4.39 -4.73 -3.70
CA LEU A 50 -4.31 -5.22 -5.08
C LEU A 50 -5.68 -5.04 -5.75
N PHE A 51 -5.67 -4.87 -7.07
CA PHE A 51 -6.90 -4.67 -7.83
C PHE A 51 -7.54 -6.03 -8.13
N ASP A 52 -8.64 -6.31 -7.45
CA ASP A 52 -9.43 -7.53 -7.58
C ASP A 52 -10.13 -7.60 -8.96
N ILE A 53 -9.94 -8.71 -9.67
CA ILE A 53 -10.53 -8.92 -10.99
C ILE A 53 -11.71 -9.87 -10.80
N ILE A 54 -12.92 -9.33 -10.85
CA ILE A 54 -14.13 -10.09 -10.50
C ILE A 54 -14.91 -10.62 -11.71
N GLU A 55 -14.44 -10.34 -12.92
CA GLU A 55 -15.11 -10.69 -14.17
C GLU A 55 -14.14 -11.31 -15.17
N GLY A 56 -14.61 -12.36 -15.87
CA GLY A 56 -13.86 -13.08 -16.88
C GLY A 56 -13.70 -14.57 -16.58
N THR A 57 -13.08 -15.29 -17.50
CA THR A 57 -12.73 -16.71 -17.34
C THR A 57 -11.46 -17.01 -18.11
N ASN A 58 -10.67 -17.98 -17.63
CA ASN A 58 -9.54 -18.55 -18.39
C ASN A 58 -9.96 -19.76 -19.25
N GLY A 59 -11.27 -20.00 -19.39
CA GLY A 59 -11.85 -21.00 -20.27
C GLY A 59 -11.54 -20.75 -21.75
N LEU A 60 -11.54 -21.83 -22.53
CA LEU A 60 -11.31 -21.77 -23.96
C LEU A 60 -12.66 -21.76 -24.70
N PRO A 61 -12.80 -20.97 -25.79
CA PRO A 61 -14.04 -20.95 -26.55
C PRO A 61 -14.34 -22.31 -27.18
N ALA A 62 -15.62 -22.54 -27.51
CA ALA A 62 -16.10 -23.79 -28.10
C ALA A 62 -15.28 -24.26 -29.31
N ALA A 63 -14.82 -23.31 -30.13
CA ALA A 63 -14.01 -23.55 -31.31
C ALA A 63 -12.59 -24.08 -31.03
N LEU A 64 -12.06 -23.91 -29.81
CA LEU A 64 -10.67 -24.28 -29.46
C LEU A 64 -10.59 -25.45 -28.47
N SER A 65 -11.64 -25.74 -27.69
CA SER A 65 -11.60 -26.80 -26.66
C SER A 65 -12.97 -27.40 -26.33
N PHE A 66 -13.87 -27.53 -27.31
CA PHE A 66 -15.24 -28.04 -27.09
C PHE A 66 -16.02 -27.28 -25.98
N GLY A 67 -15.58 -26.07 -25.64
CA GLY A 67 -16.22 -25.21 -24.66
C GLY A 67 -15.78 -25.48 -23.23
N ASN A 68 -14.52 -25.89 -22.99
CA ASN A 68 -14.00 -26.03 -21.64
C ASN A 68 -14.17 -24.70 -20.86
N PRO A 69 -15.02 -24.68 -19.83
CA PRO A 69 -15.42 -23.45 -19.16
C PRO A 69 -14.29 -22.81 -18.34
N GLY A 70 -13.21 -23.55 -18.04
CA GLY A 70 -12.12 -23.09 -17.20
C GLY A 70 -12.59 -22.70 -15.79
N PHE A 71 -11.88 -21.76 -15.17
CA PHE A 71 -12.26 -21.12 -13.92
C PHE A 71 -12.67 -19.68 -14.21
N SER A 72 -13.80 -19.26 -13.63
CA SER A 72 -14.23 -17.88 -13.65
C SER A 72 -13.49 -17.06 -12.61
N ALA A 73 -13.26 -15.79 -12.93
CA ALA A 73 -12.84 -14.78 -11.97
C ALA A 73 -13.98 -14.48 -10.98
N GLY A 74 -13.64 -14.03 -9.78
CA GLY A 74 -14.60 -13.73 -8.72
C GLY A 74 -13.98 -12.89 -7.63
N GLY A 75 -14.76 -12.49 -6.62
CA GLY A 75 -14.23 -11.69 -5.53
C GLY A 75 -13.15 -12.43 -4.72
N GLY A 76 -12.00 -11.81 -4.54
CA GLY A 76 -10.87 -12.34 -3.76
C GLY A 76 -9.91 -13.20 -4.59
N TYR A 77 -9.35 -14.26 -3.97
CA TYR A 77 -8.51 -15.18 -4.72
C TYR A 77 -9.35 -16.06 -5.65
N ASP A 78 -8.93 -16.18 -6.90
CA ASP A 78 -9.50 -17.16 -7.82
C ASP A 78 -8.43 -17.82 -8.71
N ASN A 79 -8.80 -18.91 -9.38
CA ASN A 79 -7.90 -19.68 -10.25
C ASN A 79 -7.76 -19.09 -11.68
N CYS A 80 -8.38 -17.94 -11.95
CA CYS A 80 -8.24 -17.18 -13.20
C CYS A 80 -7.16 -16.10 -13.07
N THR A 81 -7.17 -15.35 -11.96
CA THR A 81 -6.39 -14.12 -11.74
C THR A 81 -5.64 -14.09 -10.41
N GLY A 82 -5.74 -15.11 -9.56
CA GLY A 82 -5.07 -15.14 -8.26
C GLY A 82 -5.63 -14.04 -7.35
N ASN A 83 -4.75 -13.31 -6.65
CA ASN A 83 -5.13 -12.13 -5.83
C ASN A 83 -5.39 -10.86 -6.68
N GLY A 84 -5.53 -10.98 -7.99
CA GLY A 84 -5.76 -9.86 -8.90
C GLY A 84 -4.47 -9.24 -9.44
N SER A 85 -4.49 -7.93 -9.65
CA SER A 85 -3.42 -7.17 -10.33
C SER A 85 -2.82 -6.07 -9.46
N LEU A 86 -1.70 -5.51 -9.90
CA LEU A 86 -0.98 -4.44 -9.19
C LEU A 86 -1.87 -3.21 -8.99
N TRP A 87 -1.99 -2.75 -7.74
CA TRP A 87 -2.68 -1.50 -7.42
C TRP A 87 -1.75 -0.51 -6.72
N GLY A 88 -1.01 0.23 -7.53
CA GLY A 88 -0.24 1.40 -7.10
C GLY A 88 0.78 1.13 -5.99
N ALA A 89 1.05 2.17 -5.19
CA ALA A 89 2.05 2.14 -4.13
C ALA A 89 1.49 1.70 -2.75
N ASN A 90 0.16 1.63 -2.59
CA ASN A 90 -0.49 1.35 -1.31
C ASN A 90 -0.26 -0.06 -0.79
N PHE A 91 0.08 -1.00 -1.67
CA PHE A 91 0.44 -2.35 -1.26
C PHE A 91 1.72 -2.40 -0.42
N PHE A 92 2.63 -1.43 -0.59
CA PHE A 92 3.89 -1.39 0.15
C PHE A 92 3.71 -1.28 1.67
N PRO A 93 2.94 -0.32 2.23
CA PRO A 93 2.65 -0.26 3.67
C PRO A 93 2.13 -1.57 4.24
N GLN A 94 1.25 -2.25 3.50
CA GLN A 94 0.64 -3.51 3.91
C GLN A 94 1.67 -4.64 3.99
N LEU A 95 2.55 -4.74 2.99
CA LEU A 95 3.67 -5.67 2.98
C LEU A 95 4.67 -5.37 4.10
N ALA A 96 5.01 -4.11 4.31
CA ALA A 96 5.93 -3.71 5.37
C ALA A 96 5.39 -4.10 6.75
N GLY A 97 4.08 -3.94 6.97
CA GLY A 97 3.40 -4.36 8.20
C GLY A 97 3.44 -5.88 8.41
N ALA A 98 3.22 -6.70 7.38
CA ALA A 98 3.29 -8.15 7.50
C ALA A 98 4.71 -8.73 7.56
N TYR A 99 5.71 -7.98 7.08
CA TYR A 99 7.11 -8.42 7.11
C TYR A 99 7.69 -8.44 8.53
N VAL A 100 7.20 -7.57 9.41
CA VAL A 100 7.68 -7.47 10.79
C VAL A 100 6.86 -8.36 11.73
N SER A 101 7.55 -9.16 12.55
CA SER A 101 6.94 -9.91 13.67
C SER A 101 6.65 -8.94 14.83
N PRO A 102 5.58 -9.10 15.63
CA PRO A 102 5.28 -8.17 16.73
C PRO A 102 6.33 -8.29 17.86
N GLY A 103 7.40 -7.51 17.77
CA GLY A 103 8.35 -7.25 18.85
C GLY A 103 8.09 -5.91 19.55
N THR A 104 8.88 -5.58 20.58
CA THR A 104 8.88 -4.24 21.19
C THR A 104 9.35 -3.21 20.15
N GLY A 105 8.40 -2.49 19.56
CA GLY A 105 8.69 -1.61 18.45
C GLY A 105 8.99 -0.16 18.78
N PRO A 106 9.27 0.66 17.75
CA PRO A 106 9.36 2.10 17.92
C PRO A 106 8.07 2.60 18.60
N GLY A 107 8.18 3.65 19.42
CA GLY A 107 6.99 4.26 20.03
C GLY A 107 6.02 4.81 18.97
N GLY A 108 4.77 5.08 19.35
CA GLY A 108 3.80 5.72 18.46
C GLY A 108 4.32 7.05 17.89
N VAL A 109 3.89 7.40 16.67
CA VAL A 109 4.22 8.69 16.06
C VAL A 109 3.40 9.79 16.73
N ASN A 110 4.08 10.78 17.30
CA ASN A 110 3.45 11.87 18.05
C ASN A 110 3.76 13.23 17.44
N ASN A 111 2.96 14.24 17.83
CA ASN A 111 3.11 15.63 17.39
C ASN A 111 3.08 15.78 15.87
N VAL A 112 2.22 15.00 15.20
CA VAL A 112 1.97 15.15 13.77
C VAL A 112 1.28 16.50 13.56
N ASN A 113 1.90 17.35 12.74
CA ASN A 113 1.38 18.65 12.36
C ASN A 113 1.47 18.80 10.84
N VAL A 114 0.41 19.29 10.24
CA VAL A 114 0.32 19.48 8.79
C VAL A 114 -0.06 20.93 8.50
N VAL A 115 0.80 21.62 7.76
CA VAL A 115 0.53 22.97 7.26
C VAL A 115 0.19 22.87 5.78
N ALA A 116 -1.09 22.96 5.47
CA ALA A 116 -1.60 22.84 4.10
C ALA A 116 -1.67 24.19 3.37
N LYS A 117 -1.56 24.12 2.05
CA LYS A 117 -1.82 25.16 1.05
C LYS A 117 -2.73 24.56 -0.03
N ALA A 118 -3.05 25.32 -1.07
CA ALA A 118 -3.92 24.87 -2.15
C ALA A 118 -3.46 23.55 -2.82
N THR A 119 -2.18 23.42 -3.18
CA THR A 119 -1.66 22.27 -3.94
C THR A 119 -0.53 21.50 -3.25
N SER A 120 -0.23 21.85 -2.01
CA SER A 120 0.88 21.25 -1.25
C SER A 120 0.61 21.31 0.23
N ALA A 121 1.30 20.46 0.99
CA ALA A 121 1.33 20.55 2.43
C ALA A 121 2.73 20.22 2.94
N VAL A 122 3.08 20.71 4.13
CA VAL A 122 4.28 20.30 4.83
C VAL A 122 3.83 19.58 6.09
N ALA A 123 4.14 18.28 6.16
CA ALA A 123 3.91 17.46 7.33
C ALA A 123 5.19 17.39 8.17
N THR A 124 5.04 17.46 9.48
CA THR A 124 6.11 17.33 10.47
C THR A 124 5.65 16.44 11.62
N TRP A 125 6.55 15.66 12.20
CA TRP A 125 6.28 14.86 13.39
C TRP A 125 7.51 14.80 14.30
N GLN A 126 7.34 14.29 15.51
CA GLN A 126 8.47 14.06 16.42
C GLN A 126 9.27 12.83 15.98
N ALA A 127 10.60 12.90 16.04
CA ALA A 127 11.46 11.76 15.78
C ALA A 127 11.18 10.62 16.78
N VAL A 128 11.00 9.41 16.25
CA VAL A 128 10.74 8.21 17.04
C VAL A 128 12.05 7.45 17.28
N ALA A 129 12.39 7.22 18.54
CA ALA A 129 13.59 6.46 18.90
C ALA A 129 13.49 5.02 18.38
N GLY A 130 14.57 4.53 17.77
CA GLY A 130 14.63 3.19 17.18
C GLY A 130 14.03 3.07 15.77
N ALA A 131 13.45 4.14 15.21
CA ALA A 131 12.99 4.14 13.83
C ALA A 131 14.16 4.23 12.83
N THR A 132 14.16 3.36 11.82
CA THR A 132 15.07 3.40 10.67
C THR A 132 14.54 4.24 9.51
N GLY A 133 13.23 4.54 9.53
CA GLY A 133 12.56 5.41 8.58
C GLY A 133 11.07 5.51 8.87
N TYR A 134 10.36 6.17 7.97
CA TYR A 134 8.92 6.39 8.03
C TYR A 134 8.27 6.06 6.70
N ILE A 135 7.09 5.45 6.77
CA ILE A 135 6.14 5.36 5.66
C ILE A 135 5.08 6.43 5.91
N VAL A 136 4.78 7.23 4.90
CA VAL A 136 3.71 8.23 4.95
C VAL A 136 2.70 7.92 3.87
N GLN A 137 1.44 7.67 4.24
CA GLN A 137 0.34 7.47 3.30
C GLN A 137 -0.63 8.64 3.34
N LEU A 138 -1.10 9.05 2.16
CA LEU A 138 -2.05 10.11 1.93
C LEU A 138 -3.28 9.55 1.22
N ALA A 139 -4.48 9.85 1.73
CA ALA A 139 -5.75 9.50 1.09
C ALA A 139 -6.65 10.73 1.00
N ASP A 140 -7.31 10.92 -0.13
CA ASP A 140 -8.40 11.88 -0.27
C ASP A 140 -9.70 11.23 0.23
N LEU A 141 -10.24 11.75 1.33
CA LEU A 141 -11.46 11.24 1.96
C LEU A 141 -12.73 11.92 1.43
N SER A 142 -12.58 12.98 0.61
CA SER A 142 -13.71 13.70 0.01
C SER A 142 -14.26 13.01 -1.23
N ALA A 143 -13.44 12.22 -1.91
CA ALA A 143 -13.84 11.22 -2.90
C ALA A 143 -14.11 9.88 -2.18
N PRO A 144 -14.78 8.87 -2.80
CA PRO A 144 -14.99 7.55 -2.19
C PRO A 144 -13.66 6.78 -1.96
N PHE A 145 -12.86 7.24 -0.98
CA PHE A 145 -11.52 6.78 -0.62
C PHE A 145 -10.58 6.68 -1.83
N TYR A 146 -10.23 7.84 -2.42
CA TYR A 146 -9.29 7.88 -3.54
C TYR A 146 -7.86 8.05 -3.03
N TYR A 147 -6.98 7.13 -3.43
CA TYR A 147 -5.55 7.30 -3.23
C TYR A 147 -4.96 8.02 -4.46
N PRO A 148 -4.54 9.29 -4.33
CA PRO A 148 -3.95 10.00 -5.46
C PRO A 148 -2.65 9.31 -5.91
N PRO A 149 -2.25 9.47 -7.19
CA PRO A 149 -0.93 9.02 -7.65
C PRO A 149 0.17 9.60 -6.75
N GLY A 150 1.02 8.73 -6.19
CA GLY A 150 2.02 9.15 -5.21
C GLY A 150 1.48 9.29 -3.78
N SER A 151 0.46 8.52 -3.41
CA SER A 151 -0.09 8.49 -2.04
C SER A 151 0.87 7.97 -0.98
N VAL A 152 1.93 7.24 -1.34
CA VAL A 152 2.87 6.64 -0.37
C VAL A 152 4.27 7.21 -0.56
N TYR A 153 4.88 7.63 0.54
CA TYR A 153 6.23 8.16 0.59
C TYR A 153 7.08 7.42 1.61
N LEU A 154 8.36 7.25 1.29
CA LEU A 154 9.38 6.73 2.20
C LEU A 154 10.34 7.86 2.55
N THR A 155 10.62 8.05 3.84
CA THR A 155 11.56 9.09 4.29
C THR A 155 12.29 8.68 5.56
N LYS A 156 13.53 9.15 5.72
CA LYS A 156 14.28 9.08 6.99
C LYS A 156 14.15 10.35 7.83
N ASN A 157 13.59 11.41 7.25
CA ASN A 157 13.40 12.70 7.90
C ASN A 157 12.03 12.74 8.59
N THR A 158 11.87 13.65 9.54
CA THR A 158 10.62 13.90 10.26
C THR A 158 9.80 15.06 9.69
N THR A 159 10.18 15.50 8.50
CA THR A 159 9.52 16.55 7.73
C THR A 159 9.37 16.06 6.30
N LEU A 160 8.17 16.20 5.73
CA LEU A 160 7.86 15.80 4.37
C LEU A 160 7.04 16.89 3.67
N LYS A 161 7.47 17.26 2.46
CA LYS A 161 6.69 18.14 1.59
C LYS A 161 5.82 17.28 0.67
N LEU A 162 4.52 17.39 0.84
CA LEU A 162 3.49 16.81 -0.01
C LEU A 162 3.17 17.77 -1.15
N THR A 163 3.04 17.25 -2.36
CA THR A 163 2.78 18.04 -3.58
C THR A 163 1.74 17.36 -4.45
N GLY A 164 1.03 18.13 -5.27
CA GLY A 164 0.00 17.59 -6.16
C GLY A 164 -1.34 17.39 -5.46
N LEU A 165 -1.57 18.11 -4.35
CA LEU A 165 -2.88 18.11 -3.68
C LEU A 165 -3.90 18.85 -4.55
N ILE A 166 -5.17 18.44 -4.44
CA ILE A 166 -6.28 19.08 -5.14
C ILE A 166 -6.74 20.28 -4.30
N PRO A 167 -6.79 21.50 -4.89
CA PRO A 167 -7.30 22.67 -4.18
C PRO A 167 -8.76 22.52 -3.78
N GLY A 168 -9.08 22.93 -2.56
CA GLY A 168 -10.45 22.88 -2.03
C GLY A 168 -10.95 21.48 -1.64
N THR A 169 -10.08 20.47 -1.57
CA THR A 169 -10.41 19.17 -0.98
C THR A 169 -10.78 19.35 0.50
N SER A 170 -11.96 18.88 0.87
CA SER A 170 -12.52 19.06 2.20
C SER A 170 -11.78 18.25 3.27
N GLU A 171 -11.22 17.08 2.90
CA GLU A 171 -10.51 16.22 3.84
C GLU A 171 -9.49 15.29 3.16
N TYR A 172 -8.24 15.39 3.60
CA TYR A 172 -7.16 14.44 3.39
C TYR A 172 -6.84 13.72 4.70
N SER A 173 -6.60 12.42 4.62
CA SER A 173 -6.00 11.62 5.69
C SER A 173 -4.51 11.42 5.44
N LEU A 174 -3.70 11.70 6.46
CA LEU A 174 -2.27 11.42 6.51
C LEU A 174 -1.99 10.39 7.61
N ILE A 175 -1.42 9.26 7.24
CA ILE A 175 -0.95 8.25 8.20
C ILE A 175 0.56 8.17 8.11
N VAL A 176 1.21 8.19 9.27
CA VAL A 176 2.67 8.06 9.40
C VAL A 176 2.97 6.84 10.24
N TRP A 177 3.71 5.89 9.66
CA TRP A 177 4.25 4.75 10.40
C TRP A 177 5.75 4.95 10.63
N ALA A 178 6.18 4.85 11.89
CA ALA A 178 7.58 4.68 12.25
C ALA A 178 7.96 3.21 12.06
N ILE A 179 9.04 2.99 11.31
CA ILE A 179 9.48 1.65 10.93
C ILE A 179 10.80 1.32 11.60
N SER A 180 10.94 0.10 12.08
CA SER A 180 12.22 -0.52 12.40
C SER A 180 12.29 -1.92 11.77
N PRO A 181 13.47 -2.54 11.64
CA PRO A 181 13.62 -3.86 11.02
C PRO A 181 12.83 -4.98 11.71
N THR A 182 12.35 -4.77 12.94
CA THR A 182 11.69 -5.79 13.77
C THR A 182 10.28 -5.40 14.21
N SER A 183 9.74 -4.24 13.80
CA SER A 183 8.44 -3.75 14.29
C SER A 183 7.98 -2.44 13.62
N PHE A 184 6.72 -2.08 13.83
CA PHE A 184 6.10 -0.84 13.34
C PHE A 184 5.28 -0.15 14.45
N ALA A 185 5.09 1.17 14.33
CA ALA A 185 4.13 1.92 15.13
C ALA A 185 3.51 3.08 14.35
N GLU A 186 2.23 3.35 14.59
CA GLU A 186 1.41 4.28 13.81
C GLU A 186 1.15 5.61 14.54
N GLY A 187 0.95 6.67 13.76
CA GLY A 187 0.12 7.83 14.12
C GLY A 187 -0.65 8.34 12.89
N ALA A 188 -1.92 8.70 13.06
CA ALA A 188 -2.83 9.14 11.99
C ALA A 188 -3.39 10.55 12.24
N TRP A 189 -3.63 11.33 11.17
CA TRP A 189 -4.10 12.72 11.23
C TRP A 189 -4.95 13.10 10.01
N SER A 190 -5.95 13.96 10.17
CA SER A 190 -6.73 14.54 9.06
C SER A 190 -6.44 16.03 8.87
N PHE A 191 -6.49 16.53 7.64
CA PHE A 191 -6.34 17.95 7.29
C PHE A 191 -7.11 18.33 6.03
N SER A 192 -7.31 19.63 5.76
CA SER A 192 -7.97 20.14 4.54
C SER A 192 -7.05 21.04 3.73
N THR A 193 -7.32 21.24 2.44
CA THR A 193 -6.60 22.21 1.60
C THR A 193 -7.40 23.51 1.46
N SER A 194 -6.69 24.63 1.33
CA SER A 194 -7.33 25.92 1.08
C SER A 194 -7.85 25.99 -0.36
N THR A 195 -8.88 26.82 -0.60
CA THR A 195 -9.24 27.23 -1.97
C THR A 195 -8.12 28.11 -2.56
N PRO A 196 -8.00 28.18 -3.90
CA PRO A 196 -7.08 29.10 -4.58
C PRO A 196 -7.27 30.57 -4.18
#